data_AF-A0A4S5ATE5-F1
#
_entry.id   AF-A0A4S5ATE5-F1
#
_cell.length_a   1.000
_cell.length_b   1.000
_cell.length_c   1.000
_cell.angle_alpha   90.00
_cell.angle_beta   90.00
_cell.angle_gamma   90.00
#
_symmetry.space_group_name_H-M   'P 1'
#
loop_
_entity.id
_entity.type
_entity.pdbx_description
1 polymer ?
#
loop_
_entity_poly.entity_id
_entity_poly.type
_entity_poly.pdbx_seq_one_letter_code
_entity_poly.pdbx_strand_id
1 'polypeptide(L)'
;MALRGLAGKSTRTTAARVPAHPGRKRLGLAVAMVMFGSFLPWVHTALGNLPGASGPGVWTFYAAMLGLAGALLPLRRVAAVQASILAAAAVVLPSWQLWRIVSTVGFGGWMPGPGMVLVLGGGVLAGVAAVQLLRQP
;
A
#
# COMPACT_ATOMS: atom_id res chain seq x y z
N MET A 1 8.23 -37.07 -56.57
CA MET A 1 7.85 -37.56 -55.22
C MET A 1 8.53 -36.64 -54.21
N ALA A 2 7.88 -35.54 -53.83
CA ALA A 2 8.48 -34.45 -53.06
C ALA A 2 8.12 -34.58 -51.57
N LEU A 3 9.13 -34.79 -50.72
CA LEU A 3 8.98 -34.79 -49.26
C LEU A 3 8.76 -33.34 -48.79
N ARG A 4 7.48 -33.00 -48.65
CA ARG A 4 7.00 -31.70 -48.17
C ARG A 4 7.26 -31.61 -46.67
N GLY A 5 7.98 -30.56 -46.28
CA GLY A 5 8.59 -30.36 -44.97
C GLY A 5 7.65 -30.53 -43.78
N LEU A 6 8.10 -31.35 -42.84
CA LEU A 6 7.67 -31.32 -41.44
C LEU A 6 8.41 -30.16 -40.75
N ALA A 7 8.02 -28.94 -41.11
CA ALA A 7 8.36 -27.76 -40.32
C ALA A 7 7.60 -27.87 -39.00
N GLY A 8 8.24 -28.48 -38.01
CA GLY A 8 7.77 -28.57 -36.64
C GLY A 8 7.39 -27.18 -36.15
N LYS A 9 6.07 -26.94 -36.07
CA LYS A 9 5.52 -25.78 -35.37
C LYS A 9 5.91 -25.95 -33.91
N SER A 10 7.02 -25.33 -33.51
CA SER A 10 7.36 -25.15 -32.12
C SER A 10 6.24 -24.31 -31.50
N THR A 11 5.27 -24.99 -30.88
CA THR A 11 4.32 -24.37 -29.97
C THR A 11 5.12 -23.87 -28.78
N ARG A 12 5.65 -22.64 -28.88
CA ARG A 12 6.04 -21.89 -27.69
C ARG A 12 4.78 -21.79 -26.84
N THR A 13 4.70 -22.62 -25.81
CA THR A 13 3.77 -22.47 -24.71
C THR A 13 4.06 -21.09 -24.11
N THR A 14 3.40 -20.07 -24.62
CA THR A 14 3.39 -18.76 -24.00
C THR A 14 2.66 -19.00 -22.70
N ALA A 15 3.42 -19.11 -21.61
CA ALA A 15 2.85 -19.26 -20.28
C ALA A 15 1.79 -18.17 -20.14
N ALA A 16 0.51 -18.58 -20.11
CA ALA A 16 -0.59 -17.66 -20.02
C ALA A 16 -0.36 -16.83 -18.75
N ARG A 17 -0.12 -15.52 -18.90
CA ARG A 17 0.04 -14.63 -17.75
C ARG A 17 -1.25 -14.74 -16.94
N VAL A 18 -1.21 -15.44 -15.82
CA VAL A 18 -2.36 -15.53 -14.93
C VAL A 18 -2.71 -14.10 -14.53
N PRO A 19 -3.93 -13.61 -14.82
CA PRO A 19 -4.31 -12.24 -14.53
C PRO A 19 -4.11 -11.95 -13.05
N ALA A 20 -3.40 -10.86 -12.73
CA ALA A 20 -3.19 -10.48 -11.34
C ALA A 20 -4.54 -10.21 -10.65
N HIS A 21 -4.81 -10.95 -9.57
CA HIS A 21 -6.04 -10.85 -8.78
C HIS A 21 -6.34 -9.38 -8.42
N PRO A 22 -7.59 -8.89 -8.58
CA PRO A 22 -7.94 -7.48 -8.37
C PRO A 22 -7.53 -6.95 -6.99
N GLY A 23 -7.58 -7.80 -5.95
CA GLY A 23 -7.08 -7.48 -4.61
C GLY A 23 -5.58 -7.18 -4.55
N ARG A 24 -4.73 -7.86 -5.34
CA ARG A 24 -3.29 -7.57 -5.39
C ARG A 24 -2.98 -6.24 -6.07
N LYS A 25 -3.73 -5.89 -7.11
CA LYS A 25 -3.60 -4.57 -7.78
C LYS A 25 -3.92 -3.44 -6.81
N ARG A 26 -4.98 -3.59 -6.02
CA ARG A 26 -5.37 -2.65 -4.97
C ARG A 26 -4.33 -2.56 -3.86
N LEU A 27 -3.76 -3.69 -3.44
CA LEU A 27 -2.67 -3.70 -2.46
C LEU A 27 -1.43 -2.98 -2.98
N GLY A 28 -1.04 -3.19 -4.23
CA GLY A 28 0.09 -2.48 -4.84
C GLY A 28 -0.12 -0.97 -4.88
N LEU A 29 -1.31 -0.51 -5.25
CA LEU A 29 -1.67 0.91 -5.20
C LEU A 29 -1.63 1.46 -3.76
N ALA A 30 -2.21 0.72 -2.81
CA ALA A 30 -2.20 1.09 -1.40
C ALA A 30 -0.78 1.24 -0.85
N VAL A 31 0.10 0.28 -1.17
CA VAL A 31 1.53 0.31 -0.81
C VAL A 31 2.20 1.56 -1.37
N ALA A 32 1.99 1.88 -2.66
CA ALA A 32 2.56 3.09 -3.26
C ALA A 32 2.08 4.36 -2.53
N MET A 33 0.78 4.48 -2.28
CA MET A 33 0.20 5.61 -1.54
C MET A 33 0.85 5.77 -0.16
N VAL A 34 0.95 4.69 0.62
CA VAL A 34 1.54 4.75 1.96
C VAL A 34 3.05 5.03 1.90
N MET A 35 3.79 4.42 0.97
CA MET A 35 5.23 4.68 0.81
C MET A 35 5.50 6.16 0.53
N PHE A 36 4.86 6.74 -0.49
CA PHE A 36 5.07 8.14 -0.82
C PHE A 36 4.54 9.06 0.30
N GLY A 37 3.35 8.77 0.82
CA GLY A 37 2.72 9.57 1.87
C GLY A 37 3.51 9.60 3.18
N SER A 38 4.32 8.57 3.46
CA SER A 38 5.17 8.49 4.64
C SER A 38 6.28 9.55 4.66
N PHE A 39 6.77 9.99 3.49
CA PHE A 39 7.81 11.02 3.38
C PHE A 39 7.27 12.42 3.12
N LEU A 40 6.03 12.52 2.65
CA LEU A 40 5.37 13.81 2.42
C LEU A 40 5.10 14.55 3.76
N PRO A 41 4.83 15.86 3.71
CA PRO A 41 4.36 16.62 4.87
C PRO A 41 3.11 15.98 5.47
N TRP A 42 3.19 15.65 6.76
CA TRP A 42 2.05 15.16 7.54
C TRP A 42 1.31 16.30 8.23
N VAL A 43 2.04 17.36 8.60
CA VAL A 43 1.47 18.52 9.27
C VAL A 43 2.08 19.77 8.66
N HIS A 44 1.22 20.70 8.27
CA HIS A 44 1.59 22.06 7.92
C HIS A 44 1.37 22.95 9.14
N THR A 45 2.36 23.77 9.48
CA THR A 45 2.27 24.76 10.56
C THR A 45 2.76 26.11 10.03
N ALA A 46 2.44 27.20 10.74
CA ALA A 46 2.94 28.54 10.38
C ALA A 46 4.48 28.64 10.40
N LEU A 47 5.14 27.75 11.15
CA LEU A 47 6.60 27.68 11.29
C LEU A 47 7.26 26.78 10.24
N GLY A 48 6.47 26.07 9.43
CA GLY A 48 6.96 25.17 8.39
C GLY A 48 6.23 23.83 8.31
N ASN A 49 6.76 22.96 7.46
CA ASN A 49 6.17 21.66 7.15
C ASN A 49 6.91 20.55 7.90
N LEU A 50 6.16 19.75 8.65
CA LEU A 50 6.69 18.59 9.34
C LEU A 50 6.50 17.34 8.46
N PRO A 51 7.58 16.74 7.94
CA PRO A 51 7.49 15.52 7.16
C PRO A 51 7.11 14.35 8.07
N GLY A 52 6.32 13.41 7.53
CA GLY A 52 5.94 12.20 8.26
C GLY A 52 7.15 11.36 8.70
N ALA A 53 8.21 11.36 7.88
CA ALA A 53 9.44 10.63 8.13
C ALA A 53 10.25 11.13 9.34
N SER A 54 9.97 12.33 9.86
CA SER A 54 10.55 12.79 11.14
C SER A 54 9.83 12.19 12.36
N GLY A 55 8.80 11.36 12.17
CA GLY A 55 8.09 10.68 13.25
C GLY A 55 7.36 9.42 12.78
N PRO A 56 6.03 9.32 12.98
CA PRO A 56 5.27 8.08 12.74
C PRO A 56 5.28 7.59 11.27
N GLY A 57 5.65 8.44 10.30
CA GLY A 57 5.72 8.06 8.90
C GLY A 57 6.77 6.98 8.59
N VAL A 58 7.85 6.89 9.37
CA VAL A 58 8.85 5.81 9.19
C VAL A 58 8.23 4.44 9.47
N TRP A 59 7.36 4.35 10.47
CA TRP A 59 6.68 3.11 10.83
C TRP A 59 5.65 2.70 9.76
N THR A 60 4.92 3.66 9.18
CA THR A 60 4.00 3.38 8.07
C THR A 60 4.76 2.97 6.81
N PHE A 61 5.96 3.50 6.58
CA PHE A 61 6.84 3.04 5.51
C PHE A 61 7.30 1.60 5.72
N TYR A 62 7.75 1.22 6.92
CA TYR A 62 8.10 -0.17 7.23
C TYR A 62 6.92 -1.12 7.07
N ALA A 63 5.73 -0.71 7.50
CA ALA A 63 4.51 -1.47 7.25
C ALA A 63 4.20 -1.60 5.74
N ALA A 64 4.49 -0.55 4.95
CA ALA A 64 4.33 -0.60 3.50
C ALA A 64 5.32 -1.56 2.83
N MET A 65 6.54 -1.71 3.36
CA MET A 65 7.48 -2.76 2.91
C MET A 65 6.93 -4.16 3.15
N LEU A 66 6.28 -4.40 4.29
CA LEU A 66 5.57 -5.67 4.54
C LEU A 66 4.40 -5.86 3.57
N GLY A 67 3.61 -4.82 3.33
CA GLY A 67 2.54 -4.85 2.34
C GLY A 67 3.04 -5.08 0.91
N LEU A 68 4.20 -4.53 0.56
CA LEU A 68 4.86 -4.75 -0.73
C LEU A 68 5.26 -6.21 -0.90
N ALA A 69 5.80 -6.85 0.14
CA ALA A 69 6.07 -8.28 0.12
C ALA A 69 4.78 -9.08 -0.14
N GLY A 70 3.65 -8.66 0.44
CA GLY A 70 2.34 -9.28 0.20
C GLY A 70 1.77 -9.04 -1.20
N ALA A 71 2.11 -7.91 -1.81
CA ALA A 71 1.73 -7.62 -3.20
C ALA A 71 2.52 -8.45 -4.20
N LEU A 72 3.80 -8.72 -3.92
CA LEU A 72 4.72 -9.45 -4.80
C LEU A 72 4.60 -10.97 -4.67
N LEU A 73 4.41 -11.49 -3.44
CA LEU A 73 4.40 -12.94 -3.21
C LEU A 73 3.05 -13.57 -3.61
N PRO A 74 3.06 -14.75 -4.27
CA PRO A 74 1.85 -15.42 -4.70
C PRO A 74 1.05 -16.10 -3.55
N LEU A 75 1.40 -15.86 -2.28
CA LEU A 75 0.82 -16.50 -1.10
C LEU A 75 -0.36 -15.71 -0.55
N ARG A 76 -1.59 -16.10 -0.90
CA ARG A 76 -2.83 -15.33 -0.61
C ARG A 76 -3.04 -15.02 0.87
N ARG A 77 -2.87 -16.02 1.75
CA ARG A 77 -3.06 -15.85 3.20
C ARG A 77 -2.02 -14.93 3.82
N VAL A 78 -0.76 -15.06 3.41
CA VAL A 78 0.34 -14.21 3.88
C VAL A 78 0.13 -12.76 3.41
N ALA A 79 -0.26 -12.59 2.14
CA ALA A 79 -0.59 -11.27 1.59
C ALA A 79 -1.75 -10.60 2.34
N ALA A 80 -2.78 -11.35 2.74
CA ALA A 80 -3.88 -10.83 3.53
C ALA A 80 -3.45 -10.37 4.93
N VAL A 81 -2.59 -11.13 5.62
CA VAL A 81 -2.04 -10.74 6.93
C VAL A 81 -1.18 -9.48 6.78
N GLN A 82 -0.27 -9.44 5.80
CA GLN A 82 0.59 -8.29 5.56
C GLN A 82 -0.20 -7.04 5.17
N ALA A 83 -1.25 -7.19 4.34
CA ALA A 83 -2.17 -6.10 4.01
C ALA A 83 -2.95 -5.60 5.24
N SER A 84 -3.31 -6.50 6.16
CA SER A 84 -3.99 -6.14 7.41
C SER A 84 -3.07 -5.36 8.35
N ILE A 85 -1.80 -5.79 8.48
CA ILE A 85 -0.77 -5.07 9.25
C ILE A 85 -0.55 -3.68 8.67
N LEU A 86 -0.41 -3.58 7.34
CA LEU A 86 -0.29 -2.31 6.64
C LEU A 86 -1.50 -1.41 6.92
N ALA A 87 -2.71 -1.93 6.77
CA ALA A 87 -3.94 -1.18 7.02
C ALA A 87 -4.01 -0.66 8.46
N ALA A 88 -3.70 -1.51 9.45
CA ALA A 88 -3.70 -1.14 10.85
C ALA A 88 -2.68 -0.02 11.13
N ALA A 89 -1.44 -0.17 10.68
CA ALA A 89 -0.40 0.84 10.90
C ALA A 89 -0.74 2.17 10.22
N ALA A 90 -1.20 2.14 8.97
CA ALA A 90 -1.52 3.31 8.18
C ALA A 90 -2.81 4.04 8.62
N VAL A 91 -3.67 3.40 9.41
CA VAL A 91 -4.85 4.06 10.01
C VAL A 91 -4.57 4.52 11.43
N VAL A 92 -4.06 3.63 12.28
CA VAL A 92 -3.88 3.91 13.70
C VAL A 92 -2.83 5.00 13.94
N LEU A 93 -1.69 4.96 13.25
CA LEU A 93 -0.60 5.92 13.51
C LEU A 93 -0.99 7.36 13.11
N PRO A 94 -1.54 7.63 11.92
CA PRO A 94 -1.98 8.99 11.59
C PRO A 94 -3.14 9.47 12.46
N SER A 95 -4.11 8.60 12.79
CA SER A 95 -5.22 8.97 13.68
C SER A 95 -4.74 9.31 15.09
N TRP A 96 -3.79 8.53 15.63
CA TRP A 96 -3.18 8.81 16.92
C TRP A 96 -2.37 10.11 16.91
N GLN A 97 -1.62 10.36 15.83
CA GLN A 97 -0.88 11.61 15.65
C GLN A 97 -1.82 12.81 15.62
N LEU A 98 -2.94 12.73 14.89
CA LEU A 98 -3.97 13.78 14.87
C LEU A 98 -4.54 14.03 16.25
N TRP A 99 -4.92 12.97 16.96
CA TRP A 99 -5.46 13.07 18.31
C TRP A 99 -4.48 13.78 19.26
N ARG A 100 -3.19 13.42 19.19
CA ARG A 100 -2.13 14.06 20.00
C ARG A 100 -1.99 15.55 19.67
N ILE A 101 -2.01 15.93 18.40
CA ILE A 101 -1.86 17.34 18.01
C ILE A 101 -3.07 18.12 18.53
N VAL A 102 -4.28 17.63 18.28
CA VAL A 102 -5.53 18.24 18.76
C VAL A 102 -5.52 18.37 20.29
N SER A 103 -5.06 17.35 21.02
CA SER A 103 -5.01 17.40 22.48
C SER A 103 -3.96 18.37 23.02
N THR A 104 -2.93 18.72 22.24
CA THR A 104 -1.82 19.56 22.69
C THR A 104 -2.00 21.02 22.31
N VAL A 105 -2.46 21.30 21.09
CA VAL A 105 -2.54 22.67 20.55
C VAL A 105 -3.95 23.04 20.05
N GLY A 106 -4.94 22.17 20.24
CA GLY A 106 -6.28 22.37 19.69
C GLY A 106 -6.31 22.29 18.16
N PHE A 107 -7.27 22.96 17.53
CA PHE A 107 -7.43 22.99 16.06
C PHE A 107 -6.79 24.23 15.39
N GLY A 108 -6.09 25.06 16.16
CA GLY A 108 -5.54 26.33 15.66
C GLY A 108 -4.10 26.21 15.17
N GLY A 109 -3.78 26.87 14.05
CA GLY A 109 -2.39 27.10 13.61
C GLY A 109 -1.69 25.92 12.93
N TRP A 110 -2.40 24.84 12.63
CA TRP A 110 -1.89 23.72 11.86
C TRP A 110 -2.96 23.13 10.93
N MET A 111 -2.52 22.44 9.88
CA MET A 111 -3.39 21.71 8.96
C MET A 111 -2.80 20.33 8.65
N PRO A 112 -3.63 19.28 8.51
CA PRO A 112 -3.15 17.97 8.08
C PRO A 112 -2.59 18.07 6.66
N GLY A 113 -1.38 17.56 6.47
CA GLY A 113 -0.68 17.58 5.20
C GLY A 113 -1.09 16.45 4.26
N PRO A 114 -0.72 16.56 2.97
CA PRO A 114 -1.09 15.59 1.94
C PRO A 114 -0.54 14.20 2.24
N GLY A 115 0.61 14.09 2.90
CA GLY A 115 1.19 12.79 3.29
C GLY A 115 0.29 12.03 4.25
N MET A 116 -0.31 12.72 5.22
CA MET A 116 -1.20 12.12 6.21
C MET A 116 -2.48 11.60 5.55
N VAL A 117 -3.06 12.39 4.65
CA VAL A 117 -4.25 12.00 3.86
C VAL A 117 -3.94 10.80 2.97
N LEU A 118 -2.77 10.81 2.31
CA LEU A 118 -2.37 9.74 1.41
C LEU A 118 -2.11 8.42 2.15
N VAL A 119 -1.49 8.47 3.33
CA VAL A 119 -1.27 7.31 4.19
C VAL A 119 -2.58 6.76 4.71
N LEU A 120 -3.48 7.61 5.21
CA LEU A 120 -4.82 7.19 5.66
C LEU A 120 -5.61 6.54 4.52
N GLY A 121 -5.65 7.18 3.35
CA GLY A 121 -6.33 6.63 2.17
C GLY A 121 -5.72 5.30 1.70
N GLY A 122 -4.39 5.20 1.70
CA GLY A 122 -3.67 3.97 1.41
C GLY A 122 -3.96 2.87 2.43
N GLY A 123 -4.07 3.20 3.73
CA GLY A 123 -4.44 2.28 4.79
C GLY A 123 -5.84 1.71 4.63
N VAL A 124 -6.83 2.56 4.32
CA VAL A 124 -8.20 2.10 4.02
C VAL A 124 -8.21 1.20 2.79
N LEU A 125 -7.50 1.56 1.73
CA LEU A 125 -7.40 0.74 0.52
C LEU A 125 -6.70 -0.61 0.79
N ALA A 126 -5.67 -0.62 1.63
CA ALA A 126 -5.01 -1.86 2.08
C ALA A 126 -5.96 -2.75 2.88
N GLY A 127 -6.81 -2.18 3.75
CA GLY A 127 -7.83 -2.92 4.47
C GLY A 127 -8.86 -3.55 3.54
N VAL A 128 -9.34 -2.79 2.55
CA VAL A 128 -10.23 -3.29 1.50
C VAL A 128 -9.57 -4.41 0.69
N ALA A 129 -8.28 -4.28 0.35
CA ALA A 129 -7.52 -5.32 -0.32
C ALA A 129 -7.36 -6.59 0.54
N ALA A 130 -7.10 -6.43 1.85
CA ALA A 130 -7.01 -7.53 2.80
C ALA A 130 -8.32 -8.32 2.85
N VAL A 131 -9.46 -7.64 2.99
CA VAL A 131 -10.79 -8.26 3.00
C VAL A 131 -11.06 -9.01 1.70
N GLN A 132 -10.67 -8.48 0.55
CA GLN A 132 -10.83 -9.16 -0.74
C GLN A 132 -9.96 -10.41 -0.86
N LEU A 133 -8.70 -10.35 -0.42
CA LEU A 133 -7.79 -11.50 -0.43
C LEU A 133 -8.28 -12.62 0.50
N LEU A 134 -8.94 -12.26 1.61
CA LEU A 134 -9.56 -13.22 2.53
C LEU A 134 -10.83 -13.85 1.95
N ARG A 135 -11.69 -13.06 1.29
CA ARG A 135 -13.01 -13.52 0.83
C ARG A 135 -13.02 -14.17 -0.56
N GLN A 136 -12.13 -13.79 -1.47
CA GLN A 136 -12.14 -14.27 -2.86
C GLN A 136 -11.15 -15.45 -3.03
N PRO A 137 -11.60 -16.60 -3.57
CA PRO A 137 -10.75 -17.78 -3.80
C PRO A 137 -9.70 -17.55 -4.91
#